data_AF-A0A9W6LAL2-F1
#
_entry.id   AF-A0A9W6LAL2-F1
#
_cell.length_a   1.000
_cell.length_b   1.000
_cell.length_c   1.000
_cell.angle_alpha   90.00
_cell.angle_beta   90.00
_cell.angle_gamma   90.00
#
_symmetry.space_group_name_H-M   'P 1'
#
loop_
_entity.id
_entity.type
_entity.pdbx_description
1 polymer ?
#
loop_
_entity_poly.entity_id
_entity_poly.type
_entity_poly.pdbx_seq_one_letter_code
_entity_poly.pdbx_strand_id
1 'polypeptide(L)' 'MDENLFFREATLRLCSSLYIETALKRCYEYITSFIPVIQMSLSIMYFNLKILRFVDERRSWRPGWPRSQESMK' A
#
# COMPACT_ATOMS: atom_id res chain seq x y z
N MET A 1 19.00 -1.85 12.16
CA MET A 1 18.43 -1.05 11.05
C MET A 1 18.46 0.39 11.50
N ASP A 2 18.94 1.30 10.66
CA ASP A 2 18.89 2.73 10.98
C ASP A 2 17.45 3.23 10.76
N GLU A 3 16.78 3.61 11.85
CA GLU A 3 15.38 4.06 11.83
C GLU A 3 15.21 5.31 10.97
N ASN A 4 16.14 6.26 11.05
CA ASN A 4 16.07 7.50 10.27
C ASN A 4 16.21 7.21 8.77
N LEU A 5 17.14 6.32 8.40
CA LEU A 5 17.31 5.91 7.01
C LEU A 5 16.06 5.20 6.49
N PHE A 6 15.46 4.32 7.30
CA PHE A 6 14.24 3.60 6.94
C PHE A 6 13.07 4.53 6.63
N PHE A 7 12.74 5.41 7.57
CA PHE A 7 11.60 6.31 7.40
C PHE A 7 11.82 7.26 6.23
N ARG A 8 13.06 7.77 6.06
CA ARG A 8 13.41 8.61 4.92
C ARG A 8 13.19 7.90 3.59
N GLU A 9 13.70 6.69 3.43
CA GLU A 9 13.59 5.92 2.20
C GLU A 9 12.14 5.47 1.91
N ALA A 10 11.36 5.16 2.96
CA ALA A 10 9.93 4.86 2.83
C ALA A 10 9.15 6.09 2.35
N THR A 11 9.38 7.26 2.95
CA THR A 11 8.74 8.52 2.53
C THR A 11 9.09 8.88 1.09
N LEU A 12 10.37 8.78 0.70
CA LEU A 12 10.80 9.07 -0.67
C LEU A 12 10.08 8.18 -1.69
N ARG A 13 9.90 6.88 -1.40
CA ARG A 13 9.16 5.96 -2.29
C ARG A 13 7.67 6.27 -2.35
N LEU A 14 7.05 6.53 -1.19
CA LEU A 14 5.64 6.88 -1.09
C LEU A 14 5.31 8.18 -1.85
N CYS A 15 6.26 9.11 -1.92
CA CYS A 15 6.10 10.39 -2.64
C CYS A 15 6.79 10.40 -4.02
N SER A 16 7.27 9.26 -4.53
CA SER A 16 8.12 9.18 -5.74
C SER A 16 7.38 9.34 -7.07
N SER A 17 6.05 9.42 -7.07
CA SER A 17 5.23 9.39 -8.28
C SER A 17 3.88 10.05 -8.06
N LEU A 18 3.39 10.76 -9.08
CA LEU A 18 2.03 11.29 -9.11
C LEU A 18 0.97 10.18 -9.31
N TYR A 19 1.37 9.06 -9.92
CA TYR A 19 0.56 7.85 -9.99
C TYR A 19 0.65 7.09 -8.67
N ILE A 20 -0.41 7.18 -7.87
CA ILE A 20 -0.45 6.68 -6.50
C ILE A 20 -0.22 5.17 -6.39
N GLU A 21 -0.74 4.39 -7.35
CA GLU A 21 -0.51 2.95 -7.42
C GLU A 21 0.97 2.59 -7.59
N THR A 22 1.71 3.40 -8.35
CA THR A 22 3.15 3.21 -8.56
C THR A 22 3.94 3.57 -7.31
N ALA A 23 3.57 4.67 -6.64
CA ALA A 23 4.23 5.10 -5.41
C ALA A 23 3.99 4.11 -4.26
N LEU A 24 2.75 3.66 -4.07
CA LEU A 24 2.38 2.64 -3.09
C LEU A 24 3.05 1.30 -3.37
N LYS A 25 3.13 0.85 -4.65
CA LYS A 25 3.85 -0.37 -5.02
C LYS A 25 5.31 -0.31 -4.57
N ARG A 26 6.03 0.77 -4.91
CA ARG A 26 7.45 0.94 -4.56
C ARG A 26 7.64 0.99 -3.05
N CYS A 27 6.75 1.67 -2.33
CA CYS A 27 6.79 1.73 -0.88
C CYS A 27 6.53 0.35 -0.26
N TYR A 28 5.52 -0.37 -0.73
CA TYR A 28 5.18 -1.72 -0.28
C TYR A 28 6.33 -2.71 -0.49
N GLU A 29 6.97 -2.70 -1.67
CA GLU A 29 8.13 -3.55 -1.97
C GLU A 29 9.30 -3.26 -1.04
N TYR A 30 9.57 -1.97 -0.76
CA TYR A 30 10.61 -1.57 0.18
C TYR A 30 10.32 -2.02 1.61
N ILE A 31 9.12 -1.74 2.15
CA ILE A 31 8.80 -2.11 3.53
C ILE A 31 8.80 -3.64 3.69
N THR A 32 8.37 -4.37 2.67
CA THR A 32 8.36 -5.86 2.66
C THR A 32 9.77 -6.47 2.79
N SER A 33 10.84 -5.75 2.42
CA SER A 33 12.20 -6.25 2.64
C SER A 33 12.67 -6.18 4.09
N PHE A 34 11.95 -5.45 4.97
CA PHE A 34 12.28 -5.30 6.39
C PHE A 34 11.30 -6.02 7.30
N ILE A 35 10.01 -6.00 6.96
CA ILE A 35 8.95 -6.61 7.76
C ILE A 35 7.95 -7.33 6.86
N PRO A 36 7.31 -8.42 7.32
CA PRO A 36 6.27 -9.10 6.55
C PRO A 36 5.00 -8.23 6.49
N VAL A 37 4.79 -7.52 5.39
CA VAL A 37 3.60 -6.70 5.18
C VAL A 37 2.47 -7.52 4.59
N ILE A 38 1.40 -7.70 5.38
CA ILE A 38 0.19 -8.40 4.94
C ILE A 38 -0.61 -7.53 3.97
N GLN A 39 -0.77 -6.25 4.31
CA GLN A 39 -1.53 -5.30 3.53
C GLN A 39 -1.00 -3.87 3.71
N MET A 40 -1.02 -3.09 2.62
CA MET A 40 -0.89 -1.65 2.61
C MET A 40 -2.04 -1.08 1.76
N SER A 41 -2.83 -0.17 2.30
CA SER A 41 -3.95 0.44 1.58
C SER A 41 -3.98 1.94 1.78
N LEU A 42 -4.37 2.65 0.73
CA LEU A 42 -4.71 4.06 0.79
C LEU A 42 -6.22 4.21 0.65
N SER A 43 -6.84 4.94 1.58
CA SER A 43 -8.27 5.17 1.59
C SER A 43 -8.60 6.65 1.83
N ILE A 44 -9.70 7.09 1.24
CA ILE A 44 -10.29 8.41 1.49
C ILE A 44 -11.49 8.20 2.40
N MET A 45 -11.52 8.91 3.51
CA MET A 45 -12.61 8.88 4.47
C MET A 45 -13.48 10.13 4.33
N TYR A 46 -14.75 9.93 4.00
CA TYR A 46 -15.76 10.98 3.95
C TYR A 46 -16.55 10.96 5.27
N PHE A 47 -16.09 11.74 6.26
CA PHE A 47 -16.64 11.72 7.62
C PHE A 47 -18.14 12.03 7.70
N ASN A 48 -18.60 13.00 6.90
CA ASN A 48 -20.00 13.40 6.83
C ASN A 48 -20.93 12.28 6.36
N LEU A 49 -20.42 11.38 5.51
CA LEU A 49 -21.15 10.25 4.96
C LEU A 49 -20.84 8.93 5.69
N LYS A 50 -19.84 8.93 6.58
CA LYS A 50 -19.27 7.72 7.21
C LYS A 50 -18.87 6.65 6.17
N ILE A 51 -18.37 7.10 5.02
CA ILE A 51 -17.93 6.24 3.92
C ILE A 51 -16.40 6.16 3.92
N LEU A 52 -15.88 4.93 3.84
CA LEU A 52 -14.48 4.65 3.56
C LEU A 52 -14.36 4.16 2.11
N ARG A 53 -13.63 4.90 1.27
CA ARG A 53 -13.33 4.49 -0.11
C ARG A 53 -11.88 4.06 -0.19
N PHE A 54 -11.62 2.82 -0.62
CA PHE A 54 -10.27 2.37 -0.98
C PHE A 54 -9.88 2.94 -2.34
N VAL A 55 -8.69 3.55 -2.40
CA VAL A 55 -8.10 4.11 -3.63
C VAL A 55 -7.13 3.11 -4.24
N ASP A 56 -6.29 2.50 -3.41
CA ASP A 56 -5.41 1.39 -3.79
C ASP A 56 -5.21 0.47 -2.59
N GLU A 57 -5.07 -0.82 -2.86
CA GLU A 57 -4.86 -1.86 -1.87
C GLU A 57 -3.83 -2.87 -2.40
N ARG A 58 -2.74 -3.01 -1.64
CA ARG A 58 -1.68 -3.99 -1.87
C ARG A 58 -1.73 -5.03 -0.78
N ARG A 59 -2.02 -6.27 -1.15
CA ARG A 59 -1.89 -7.42 -0.23
C ARG A 59 -0.76 -8.33 -0.68
N SER A 60 -0.03 -8.89 0.29
CA SER A 60 0.83 -10.04 0.02
C SER A 60 -0.05 -11.20 -0.42
N TRP A 61 0.29 -11.85 -1.54
CA TRP A 61 -0.42 -13.04 -1.97
C TRP A 61 -0.37 -14.13 -0.88
N ARG A 62 -1.50 -14.77 -0.61
CA ARG A 62 -1.66 -15.91 0.28
C ARG A 62 -2.33 -17.05 -0.50
N PRO A 63 -1.92 -18.32 -0.32
CA PRO A 63 -2.67 -19.44 -0.86
C PRO A 63 -4.14 -19.37 -0.41
N GLY A 64 -5.07 -19.44 -1.37
CA GLY A 64 -6.51 -19.37 -1.11
C GLY A 64 -7.17 -17.99 -1.27
N TRP A 65 -6.42 -16.93 -1.60
CA TRP A 65 -6.99 -15.60 -1.86
C TRP A 65 -7.23 -15.34 -3.37
N PRO A 66 -8.43 -14.93 -3.81
CA PRO A 66 -8.69 -14.60 -5.22
C PRO A 66 -7.86 -13.39 -5.66
N ARG A 67 -7.20 -13.44 -6.82
CA ARG A 67 -6.42 -12.29 -7.29
C ARG A 67 -7.35 -11.07 -7.42
N SER A 68 -6.87 -9.89 -7.02
CA SER A 68 -7.69 -8.68 -6.97
C SER A 68 -8.41 -8.34 -8.28
N GLN A 69 -7.93 -8.83 -9.43
CA GLN A 69 -8.60 -8.68 -10.72
C GLN A 69 -9.74 -9.68 -11.00
N GLU A 70 -9.84 -10.78 -10.27
CA GLU A 70 -10.93 -11.77 -10.36
C GLU A 70 -12.12 -11.43 -9.46
N SER A 71 -11.97 -10.52 -8.49
CA SER A 71 -13.05 -10.14 -7.55
C SER A 71 -13.93 -8.99 -8.03
N MET A 72 -13.76 -8.52 -9.28
CA MET A 72 -14.53 -7.44 -9.90
C MET A 72 -15.24 -7.87 -11.21
N LYS A 73 -15.41 -9.18 -11.42
CA LYS A 73 -16.31 -9.75 -12.43
C LYS A 73 -17.41 -10.52 -11.71
#